data_AF-A0A948SPJ6-F1
#
_entry.id   AF-A0A948SPJ6-F1
#
_cell.length_a   1.000
_cell.length_b   1.000
_cell.length_c   1.000
_cell.angle_alpha   90.00
_cell.angle_beta   90.00
_cell.angle_gamma   90.00
#
_symmetry.space_group_name_H-M   'P 1'
#
loop_
_entity.id
_entity.type
_entity.pdbx_description
1 polymer ?
#
loop_
_entity_poly.entity_id
_entity_poly.type
_entity_poly.pdbx_seq_one_letter_code
_entity_poly.pdbx_strand_id
1 'polypeptide(L)'
;MSAFARQVPEPLAGSRVLFMAAEASLVVDDRVLVRRELLRIEPSMQRLEVRAPGVRGAVTVDLSIDLVHATLIGGDRATLEIDFMVPGPRAAAIDAWAMCARHASEAEILDAFGRALVPDLTARDPSMAPMIFSPGRFLLRAATREGPLTLRLGSSIANVVPRAAAG
;
A
#
# COMPACT_ATOMS: atom_id res chain seq x y z
N MET A 1 33.60 22.22 32.98
CA MET A 1 33.69 20.83 32.49
C MET A 1 32.37 20.49 31.83
N SER A 2 32.40 20.34 30.51
CA SER A 2 31.25 20.05 29.66
C SER A 2 30.98 18.55 29.67
N ALA A 3 29.72 18.18 29.89
CA ALA A 3 29.16 16.93 29.40
C ALA A 3 27.69 17.21 29.07
N PHE A 4 27.47 17.85 27.92
CA PHE A 4 26.20 17.75 27.21
C PHE A 4 25.95 16.26 26.97
N ALA A 5 25.14 15.65 27.82
CA ALA A 5 24.52 14.37 27.50
C ALA A 5 23.75 14.60 26.20
N ARG A 6 24.30 14.09 25.08
CA ARG A 6 23.57 13.97 23.83
C ARG A 6 22.32 13.17 24.18
N GLN A 7 21.17 13.83 24.26
CA GLN A 7 19.89 13.16 24.23
C GLN A 7 19.91 12.29 22.98
N VAL A 8 19.99 10.97 23.21
CA VAL A 8 19.67 9.98 22.20
C VAL A 8 18.22 10.29 21.83
N PRO A 9 17.89 10.62 20.57
CA PRO A 9 16.50 10.81 20.19
C PRO A 9 15.79 9.49 20.50
N GLU A 10 14.86 9.51 21.44
CA GLU A 10 13.87 8.45 21.55
C GLU A 10 13.24 8.27 20.16
N PRO A 11 12.90 7.03 19.75
CA PRO A 11 12.15 6.82 18.53
C PRO A 11 10.83 7.59 18.68
N LEU A 12 10.78 8.78 18.06
CA LEU A 12 9.58 9.59 18.01
C LEU A 12 8.52 8.69 17.40
N ALA A 13 7.52 8.28 18.20
CA ALA A 13 6.40 7.46 17.77
C ALA A 13 5.98 7.92 16.37
N GLY A 14 6.40 7.14 15.37
CA GLY A 14 6.44 7.59 13.98
C GLY A 14 5.02 7.80 13.53
N SER A 15 4.78 8.83 12.72
CA SER A 15 3.51 8.92 12.00
C SER A 15 3.27 7.58 11.31
N ARG A 16 2.10 6.99 11.56
CA ARG A 16 1.68 5.73 10.97
C ARG A 16 0.88 5.99 9.70
N VAL A 17 0.87 5.04 8.78
CA VAL A 17 -0.16 5.05 7.73
C VAL A 17 -1.52 4.71 8.34
N LEU A 18 -2.57 5.35 7.83
CA LEU A 18 -3.96 5.03 8.13
C LEU A 18 -4.65 4.63 6.84
N PHE A 19 -5.14 3.39 6.78
CA PHE A 19 -5.95 2.92 5.66
C PHE A 19 -7.41 3.33 5.85
N MET A 20 -8.00 3.93 4.81
CA MET A 20 -9.30 4.57 4.88
C MET A 20 -10.38 3.72 4.20
N ALA A 21 -10.09 3.28 2.98
CA ALA A 21 -11.00 2.50 2.16
C ALA A 21 -10.22 1.57 1.23
N ALA A 22 -10.88 0.50 0.79
CA ALA A 22 -10.35 -0.42 -0.20
C ALA A 22 -11.44 -0.83 -1.18
N GLU A 23 -11.12 -0.87 -2.46
CA GLU A 23 -11.96 -1.40 -3.53
C GLU A 23 -11.20 -2.49 -4.27
N ALA A 24 -11.83 -3.64 -4.46
CA ALA A 24 -11.30 -4.71 -5.28
C ALA A 24 -12.31 -5.10 -6.35
N SER A 25 -11.83 -5.39 -7.56
CA SER A 25 -12.71 -5.83 -8.64
C SER A 25 -12.08 -6.90 -9.53
N LEU A 26 -12.95 -7.67 -10.18
CA LEU A 26 -12.61 -8.57 -11.28
C LEU A 26 -13.37 -8.12 -12.52
N VAL A 27 -12.62 -7.94 -13.61
CA VAL A 27 -13.16 -7.66 -14.94
C VAL A 27 -12.99 -8.92 -15.78
N VAL A 28 -14.05 -9.31 -16.49
CA VAL A 28 -14.09 -10.46 -17.40
C VAL A 28 -14.74 -9.99 -18.70
N ASP A 29 -14.15 -10.31 -19.86
CA ASP A 29 -14.62 -9.84 -21.17
C ASP A 29 -14.89 -8.32 -21.22
N ASP A 30 -13.97 -7.53 -20.63
CA ASP A 30 -14.06 -6.06 -20.47
C ASP A 30 -15.28 -5.54 -19.68
N ARG A 31 -15.98 -6.41 -18.94
CA ARG A 31 -17.07 -6.03 -18.03
C ARG A 31 -16.68 -6.30 -16.58
N VAL A 32 -16.97 -5.35 -15.69
CA VAL A 32 -16.80 -5.56 -14.25
C VAL A 32 -17.80 -6.64 -13.83
N LEU A 33 -17.28 -7.81 -13.46
CA LEU A 33 -18.10 -8.95 -13.09
C LEU A 33 -18.45 -8.93 -11.60
N VAL A 34 -17.45 -8.64 -10.77
CA VAL A 34 -17.62 -8.56 -9.30
C VAL A 34 -16.77 -7.41 -8.77
N ARG A 35 -17.38 -6.58 -7.93
CA ARG A 35 -16.75 -5.49 -7.21
C ARG A 35 -17.12 -5.59 -5.74
N ARG A 36 -16.14 -5.38 -4.86
CA ARG A 36 -16.39 -5.20 -3.43
C ARG A 36 -15.61 -4.03 -2.89
N GLU A 37 -16.22 -3.35 -1.95
CA GLU A 37 -15.70 -2.16 -1.30
C GLU A 37 -15.75 -2.31 0.21
N LEU A 38 -14.74 -1.78 0.87
CA LEU A 38 -14.73 -1.47 2.28
C LEU A 38 -14.61 0.04 2.40
N LEU A 39 -15.70 0.70 2.80
CA LEU A 39 -15.76 2.15 2.96
C LEU A 39 -15.12 2.64 4.27
N ARG A 40 -14.80 1.70 5.16
CA ARG A 40 -14.14 1.95 6.44
C ARG A 40 -13.34 0.72 6.82
N ILE A 41 -12.08 0.94 7.19
CA ILE A 41 -11.20 -0.10 7.72
C ILE A 41 -11.19 0.00 9.24
N GLU A 42 -11.54 -1.10 9.89
CA GLU A 42 -11.58 -1.20 11.35
C GLU A 42 -10.18 -1.49 11.94
N PRO A 43 -9.95 -1.23 13.24
CA PRO A 43 -8.67 -1.52 13.87
C PRO A 43 -8.29 -3.01 13.86
N SER A 44 -9.28 -3.90 13.89
CA SER A 44 -9.09 -5.35 13.79
C SER A 44 -8.81 -5.78 12.36
N MET A 45 -8.05 -6.86 12.18
CA MET A 45 -7.80 -7.46 10.87
C MET A 45 -9.13 -7.79 10.16
N GLN A 46 -9.29 -7.29 8.93
CA GLN A 46 -10.40 -7.56 8.04
C GLN A 46 -9.88 -8.23 6.76
N ARG A 47 -10.68 -9.14 6.21
CA ARG A 47 -10.40 -9.76 4.91
C ARG A 47 -11.43 -9.31 3.88
N LEU A 48 -10.95 -8.74 2.78
CA LEU A 48 -11.72 -8.49 1.57
C LEU A 48 -11.37 -9.57 0.54
N GLU A 49 -12.39 -10.26 0.03
CA GLU A 49 -12.20 -11.28 -0.99
C GLU A 49 -13.18 -11.09 -2.15
N VAL A 50 -12.65 -11.09 -3.37
CA VAL A 50 -13.40 -11.01 -4.62
C VAL A 50 -13.05 -12.23 -5.46
N ARG A 51 -14.04 -13.09 -5.69
CA ARG A 51 -13.97 -14.27 -6.54
C ARG A 51 -15.31 -14.47 -7.23
N ALA A 52 -15.30 -15.00 -8.44
CA ALA A 52 -16.50 -15.36 -9.19
C ALA A 52 -16.45 -16.84 -9.60
N PRO A 53 -17.56 -17.59 -9.48
CA PRO A 53 -17.61 -18.97 -9.98
C PRO A 53 -17.25 -19.05 -11.47
N GLY A 54 -16.42 -20.02 -11.84
CA GLY A 54 -16.02 -20.24 -13.24
C GLY A 54 -14.97 -19.27 -13.78
N VAL A 55 -14.52 -18.29 -12.99
CA VAL A 55 -13.52 -17.30 -13.39
C VAL A 55 -12.18 -17.61 -12.73
N ARG A 56 -11.08 -17.52 -13.50
CA ARG A 56 -9.72 -17.83 -13.01
C ARG A 56 -9.12 -16.74 -12.12
N GLY A 57 -9.71 -15.55 -12.09
CA GLY A 57 -9.24 -14.40 -11.34
C GLY A 57 -9.74 -14.34 -9.89
N ALA A 58 -8.94 -13.72 -9.03
CA ALA A 58 -9.27 -13.50 -7.62
C ALA A 58 -8.54 -12.26 -7.08
N VAL A 59 -9.14 -11.60 -6.09
CA VAL A 59 -8.45 -10.62 -5.22
C VAL A 59 -8.68 -11.02 -3.77
N THR A 60 -7.61 -11.11 -3.00
CA THR A 60 -7.66 -11.29 -1.54
C THR A 60 -6.83 -10.21 -0.89
N VAL A 61 -7.41 -9.51 0.07
CA VAL A 61 -6.78 -8.41 0.80
C VAL A 61 -6.97 -8.65 2.29
N ASP A 62 -5.87 -8.69 3.03
CA ASP A 62 -5.85 -8.64 4.48
C ASP A 62 -5.48 -7.21 4.90
N LEU A 63 -6.34 -6.59 5.70
CA LEU A 63 -6.31 -5.16 6.04
C LEU A 63 -6.36 -4.99 7.56
N SER A 64 -5.43 -4.24 8.12
CA SER A 64 -5.55 -3.60 9.43
C SER A 64 -5.45 -2.08 9.26
N ILE A 65 -5.54 -1.34 10.36
CA ILE A 65 -5.44 0.13 10.35
C ILE A 65 -4.11 0.65 9.77
N ASP A 66 -3.05 -0.14 9.82
CA ASP A 66 -1.68 0.24 9.51
C ASP A 66 -0.91 -0.77 8.64
N LEU A 67 -1.56 -1.86 8.21
CA LEU A 67 -1.01 -2.84 7.27
C LEU A 67 -2.05 -3.26 6.23
N VAL A 68 -1.60 -3.34 4.98
CA VAL A 68 -2.27 -4.06 3.90
C VAL A 68 -1.33 -5.12 3.33
N HIS A 69 -1.86 -6.32 3.16
CA HIS A 69 -1.28 -7.36 2.33
C HIS A 69 -2.32 -7.83 1.34
N ALA A 70 -2.00 -7.79 0.05
CA ALA A 70 -2.94 -8.20 -1.00
C ALA A 70 -2.30 -9.15 -1.97
N THR A 71 -3.12 -10.06 -2.51
CA THR A 71 -2.78 -10.91 -3.64
C THR A 71 -3.89 -10.80 -4.67
N LEU A 72 -3.51 -10.39 -5.88
CA LEU A 72 -4.37 -10.35 -7.05
C LEU A 72 -3.91 -11.48 -7.97
N ILE A 73 -4.85 -12.26 -8.49
CA ILE A 73 -4.60 -13.28 -9.50
C ILE A 73 -5.37 -12.85 -10.74
N GLY A 74 -4.64 -12.55 -11.81
CA GLY A 74 -5.22 -12.21 -13.11
C GLY A 74 -5.80 -13.42 -13.81
N GLY A 75 -7.06 -13.30 -14.26
CA GLY A 75 -7.67 -14.15 -15.29
C GLY A 75 -7.72 -13.35 -16.60
N ASP A 76 -8.59 -12.35 -16.64
CA ASP A 76 -8.60 -11.31 -17.67
C ASP A 76 -8.04 -9.99 -17.11
N ARG A 77 -8.63 -9.51 -16.00
CA ARG A 77 -8.05 -8.42 -15.20
C ARG A 77 -8.60 -8.42 -13.77
N ALA A 78 -7.70 -8.32 -12.79
CA ALA A 78 -8.01 -8.06 -11.40
C ALA A 78 -7.49 -6.67 -11.01
N THR A 79 -8.24 -5.90 -10.24
CA THR A 79 -7.83 -4.57 -9.77
C THR A 79 -8.01 -4.40 -8.27
N LEU A 80 -7.19 -3.54 -7.68
CA LEU A 80 -7.26 -3.13 -6.29
C LEU A 80 -6.91 -1.65 -6.18
N GLU A 81 -7.74 -0.90 -5.47
CA GLU A 81 -7.49 0.48 -5.09
C GLU A 81 -7.58 0.62 -3.57
N ILE A 82 -6.62 1.30 -2.95
CA ILE A 82 -6.57 1.51 -1.50
C ILE A 82 -6.30 2.98 -1.21
N ASP A 83 -7.26 3.65 -0.57
CA ASP A 83 -7.10 5.01 -0.06
C ASP A 83 -6.43 4.98 1.31
N PHE A 84 -5.37 5.76 1.47
CA PHE A 84 -4.63 5.86 2.71
C PHE A 84 -4.11 7.26 2.97
N MET A 85 -3.77 7.53 4.22
CA MET A 85 -3.21 8.81 4.62
C MET A 85 -2.07 8.68 5.60
N VAL A 86 -1.17 9.67 5.57
CA VAL A 86 -0.20 9.93 6.63
C VAL A 86 -0.73 11.12 7.45
N PRO A 87 -1.19 10.90 8.70
CA PRO A 87 -1.75 11.94 9.53
C PRO A 87 -0.66 12.77 10.22
N GLY A 88 -1.07 13.94 10.74
CA GLY A 88 -0.24 14.77 11.62
C GLY A 88 0.84 15.56 10.87
N PRO A 89 1.79 16.17 11.59
CA PRO A 89 2.77 17.08 10.99
C PRO A 89 4.08 16.40 10.56
N ARG A 90 4.21 15.09 10.74
CA ARG A 90 5.48 14.36 10.54
C ARG A 90 5.37 13.32 9.44
N ALA A 91 6.46 13.15 8.71
CA ALA A 91 6.58 12.10 7.72
C ALA A 91 6.52 10.70 8.35
N ALA A 92 6.01 9.74 7.60
CA ALA A 92 5.93 8.33 7.97
C ALA A 92 6.92 7.50 7.14
N ALA A 93 7.54 6.51 7.77
CA ALA A 93 8.26 5.45 7.07
C ALA A 93 7.28 4.32 6.74
N ILE A 94 7.18 3.95 5.47
CA ILE A 94 6.21 3.00 4.94
C ILE A 94 6.95 1.89 4.19
N ASP A 95 6.71 0.65 4.58
CA ASP A 95 7.11 -0.53 3.81
C ASP A 95 6.13 -0.69 2.66
N ALA A 96 6.59 -0.40 1.45
CA ALA A 96 5.80 -0.49 0.23
C ALA A 96 6.59 -1.26 -0.84
N TRP A 97 6.01 -2.37 -1.30
CA TRP A 97 6.56 -3.18 -2.38
C TRP A 97 5.47 -4.00 -3.05
N ALA A 98 5.74 -4.40 -4.29
CA ALA A 98 4.91 -5.33 -5.03
C ALA A 98 5.79 -6.33 -5.78
N MET A 99 5.43 -7.61 -5.72
CA MET A 99 6.09 -8.68 -6.44
C MET A 99 5.14 -9.26 -7.46
N CYS A 100 5.62 -9.41 -8.69
CA CYS A 100 4.88 -10.05 -9.78
C CYS A 100 5.74 -11.13 -10.44
N ALA A 101 5.09 -12.19 -10.90
CA ALA A 101 5.78 -13.26 -11.61
C ALA A 101 5.85 -13.01 -13.14
N ARG A 102 5.13 -12.00 -13.66
CA ARG A 102 4.92 -11.75 -15.10
C ARG A 102 4.77 -10.25 -15.41
N HIS A 103 5.04 -9.87 -16.65
CA HIS A 103 5.05 -8.48 -17.13
C HIS A 103 3.67 -7.77 -17.27
N ALA A 104 2.56 -8.47 -16.99
CA ALA A 104 1.21 -7.91 -17.15
C ALA A 104 0.60 -7.43 -15.81
N SER A 105 1.46 -6.96 -14.90
CA SER A 105 1.10 -6.43 -13.58
C SER A 105 1.57 -4.99 -13.45
N GLU A 106 0.76 -4.14 -12.84
CA GLU A 106 1.07 -2.75 -12.54
C GLU A 106 0.69 -2.45 -11.09
N ALA A 107 1.51 -1.65 -10.42
CA ALA A 107 1.21 -1.13 -9.09
C ALA A 107 1.85 0.25 -8.95
N GLU A 108 1.05 1.26 -8.59
CA GLU A 108 1.49 2.65 -8.46
C GLU A 108 0.89 3.29 -7.21
N ILE A 109 1.57 4.33 -6.70
CA ILE A 109 1.05 5.18 -5.62
C ILE A 109 0.91 6.60 -6.15
N LEU A 110 -0.30 7.11 -6.07
CA LEU A 110 -0.68 8.46 -6.48
C LEU A 110 -0.81 9.38 -5.26
N ASP A 111 -0.52 10.67 -5.45
CA ASP A 111 -0.88 11.71 -4.49
C ASP A 111 -2.37 12.10 -4.58
N ALA A 112 -2.82 12.99 -3.70
CA ALA A 112 -4.20 13.48 -3.67
C ALA A 112 -4.66 14.20 -4.96
N PHE A 113 -3.74 14.54 -5.87
CA PHE A 113 -4.02 15.17 -7.16
C PHE A 113 -3.96 14.17 -8.32
N GLY A 114 -3.80 12.88 -8.04
CA GLY A 114 -3.69 11.82 -9.04
C GLY A 114 -2.33 11.78 -9.74
N ARG A 115 -1.30 12.47 -9.22
CA ARG A 115 0.05 12.40 -9.79
C ARG A 115 0.78 11.21 -9.21
N ALA A 116 1.46 10.45 -10.06
CA ALA A 116 2.28 9.33 -9.63
C ALA A 116 3.44 9.81 -8.75
N LEU A 117 3.37 9.48 -7.46
CA LEU A 117 4.46 9.65 -6.51
C LEU A 117 5.42 8.46 -6.59
N VAL A 118 4.87 7.26 -6.79
CA VAL A 118 5.61 6.02 -7.04
C VAL A 118 5.03 5.39 -8.31
N PRO A 119 5.63 5.62 -9.49
CA PRO A 119 5.05 5.19 -10.76
C PRO A 119 5.14 3.68 -11.00
N ASP A 120 6.08 2.99 -10.33
CA ASP A 120 6.23 1.54 -10.42
C ASP A 120 6.66 0.98 -9.06
N LEU A 121 5.70 0.41 -8.34
CA LEU A 121 5.92 -0.29 -7.08
C LEU A 121 6.45 -1.71 -7.29
N THR A 122 6.34 -2.27 -8.49
CA THR A 122 6.83 -3.62 -8.83
C THR A 122 8.35 -3.68 -8.97
N ALA A 123 8.98 -2.51 -9.17
CA ALA A 123 10.43 -2.34 -9.09
C ALA A 123 10.98 -2.41 -7.65
N ARG A 124 10.11 -2.59 -6.65
CA ARG A 124 10.51 -2.68 -5.23
C ARG A 124 10.26 -4.07 -4.67
N ASP A 125 11.18 -4.52 -3.82
CA ASP A 125 11.11 -5.81 -3.14
C ASP A 125 11.20 -5.65 -1.60
N PRO A 126 10.92 -6.73 -0.82
CA PRO A 126 10.91 -6.66 0.64
C PRO A 126 12.24 -6.31 1.32
N SER A 127 13.37 -6.42 0.61
CA SER A 127 14.70 -6.09 1.15
C SER A 127 15.05 -4.59 1.03
N MET A 128 14.29 -3.84 0.24
CA MET A 128 14.52 -2.41 0.05
C MET A 128 14.16 -1.59 1.29
N ALA A 129 14.88 -0.48 1.49
CA ALA A 129 14.62 0.45 2.59
C ALA A 129 13.21 1.07 2.50
N PRO A 130 12.56 1.36 3.64
CA PRO A 130 11.22 1.97 3.66
C PRO A 130 11.15 3.30 2.91
N MET A 131 9.98 3.60 2.36
CA MET A 131 9.70 4.86 1.70
C MET A 131 9.27 5.92 2.72
N ILE A 132 9.72 7.16 2.55
CA ILE A 132 9.33 8.27 3.42
C ILE A 132 8.21 9.07 2.75
N PHE A 133 7.06 9.13 3.42
CA PHE A 133 5.89 9.87 2.96
C PHE A 133 5.63 11.06 3.87
N SER A 134 5.54 12.26 3.30
CA SER A 134 5.06 13.44 4.01
C SER A 134 3.57 13.28 4.38
N PRO A 135 3.07 14.06 5.36
CA PRO A 135 1.64 14.10 5.65
C PRO A 135 0.80 14.40 4.41
N GLY A 136 -0.28 13.64 4.23
CA GLY A 136 -1.13 13.75 3.04
C GLY A 136 -2.03 12.54 2.83
N ARG A 137 -2.81 12.60 1.74
CA ARG A 137 -3.64 11.50 1.22
C ARG A 137 -3.04 10.93 -0.04
N PHE A 138 -3.19 9.62 -0.21
CA PHE A 138 -2.56 8.85 -1.26
C PHE A 138 -3.49 7.71 -1.71
N LEU A 139 -3.33 7.30 -2.95
CA LEU A 139 -4.06 6.17 -3.52
C LEU A 139 -3.07 5.15 -4.06
N LEU A 140 -3.10 3.93 -3.52
CA LEU A 140 -2.44 2.78 -4.14
C LEU A 140 -3.39 2.21 -5.18
N ARG A 141 -2.91 2.04 -6.41
CA ARG A 141 -3.64 1.34 -7.48
C ARG A 141 -2.81 0.17 -7.96
N ALA A 142 -3.44 -0.97 -8.11
CA ALA A 142 -2.82 -2.17 -8.61
C ALA A 142 -3.73 -2.90 -9.58
N ALA A 143 -3.16 -3.48 -10.63
CA ALA A 143 -3.87 -4.37 -11.51
C ALA A 143 -2.96 -5.48 -12.02
N THR A 144 -3.56 -6.63 -12.31
CA THR A 144 -2.88 -7.72 -13.01
C THR A 144 -3.83 -8.36 -14.01
N ARG A 145 -3.31 -8.64 -15.21
CA ARG A 145 -4.01 -9.41 -16.24
C ARG A 145 -3.55 -10.87 -16.23
N GLU A 146 -2.26 -11.11 -16.07
CA GLU A 146 -1.69 -12.45 -16.09
C GLU A 146 -0.91 -12.76 -14.81
N GLY A 147 -1.44 -13.69 -14.02
CA GLY A 147 -0.73 -14.27 -12.88
C GLY A 147 -0.79 -13.46 -11.60
N PRO A 148 -0.06 -13.90 -10.56
CA PRO A 148 -0.14 -13.32 -9.24
C PRO A 148 0.66 -12.01 -9.15
N LEU A 149 0.01 -10.99 -8.61
CA LEU A 149 0.60 -9.78 -8.09
C LEU A 149 0.38 -9.78 -6.57
N THR A 150 1.47 -9.84 -5.80
CA THR A 150 1.43 -9.72 -4.34
C THR A 150 1.97 -8.37 -3.94
N LEU A 151 1.28 -7.65 -3.06
CA LEU A 151 1.71 -6.35 -2.60
C LEU A 151 1.58 -6.21 -1.10
N ARG A 152 2.46 -5.38 -0.53
CA ARG A 152 2.43 -4.97 0.87
C ARG A 152 2.55 -3.46 0.93
N LEU A 153 1.71 -2.87 1.77
CA LEU A 153 1.79 -1.46 2.14
C LEU A 153 1.52 -1.35 3.63
N GLY A 154 2.42 -0.78 4.42
CA GLY A 154 2.18 -0.66 5.86
C GLY A 154 3.21 0.18 6.58
N SER A 155 2.92 0.55 7.82
CA SER A 155 3.86 1.27 8.67
C SER A 155 5.13 0.43 8.85
N SER A 156 6.29 1.03 8.60
CA SER A 156 7.57 0.35 8.79
C SER A 156 7.87 0.16 10.27
N ILE A 157 8.33 -1.03 10.62
CA ILE A 157 8.92 -1.31 11.95
C ILE A 157 10.40 -0.94 12.03
N ALA A 158 11.04 -0.66 10.89
CA ALA A 158 12.42 -0.18 10.86
C ALA A 158 12.49 1.27 11.34
N ASN A 159 13.41 1.54 12.28
CA ASN A 159 13.71 2.87 12.81
C ASN A 159 14.42 3.72 11.73
N VAL A 160 13.67 4.23 10.76
CA VAL A 160 14.20 5.20 9.80
C VAL A 160 14.00 6.59 10.38
N VAL A 161 15.10 7.23 10.79
CA VAL A 161 15.08 8.65 11.16
C VAL A 161 14.93 9.46 9.86
N PRO A 162 13.82 10.19 9.65
CA PRO A 162 13.72 11.07 8.50
C PRO A 162 14.83 12.11 8.62
N ARG A 163 15.78 12.13 7.68
CA ARG A 163 16.70 13.27 7.59
C ARG A 163 15.85 14.46 7.19
N ALA A 164 15.77 15.46 8.07
CA ALA A 164 15.22 16.76 7.70
C ALA A 164 15.93 17.22 6.43
N ALA A 165 15.17 17.44 5.36
CA ALA A 165 15.69 18.19 4.23
C ALA A 165 16.02 19.59 4.78
N ALA A 166 17.30 19.90 4.87
CA ALA A 166 17.75 21.24 5.16
C ALA A 166 17.26 22.13 4.01
N GLY A 167 16.23 22.94 4.30
CA GLY A 167 15.88 24.11 3.51
C GLY A 167 16.68 25.31 3.98
#